data_AF-A0A258XCK1-F1
#
_entry.id   AF-A0A258XCK1-F1
#
_cell.length_a   1.000
_cell.length_b   1.000
_cell.length_c   1.000
_cell.angle_alpha   90.00
_cell.angle_beta   90.00
_cell.angle_gamma   90.00
#
_symmetry.space_group_name_H-M   'P 1'
#
loop_
_entity.id
_entity.type
_entity.pdbx_description
1 polymer ?
#
loop_
_entity_poly.entity_id
_entity_poly.type
_entity_poly.pdbx_seq_one_letter_code
_entity_poly.pdbx_strand_id
1 'polypeptide(L)'
;MTCLVRCPDPVKVSFFGDLGLASVSLPQQIEGPHIKIASLVDLGATKVAVIQKRASLKDYLDIDALLNQGELDLETLIAAGSIVYGTQFNPQLTFKALTYFKGGDLESLPLEIQKRLIMSLKNIKEEKIQKRLLELQHQKNHQ
;
A
#
# COMPACT_ATOMS: atom_id res chain seq x y z
N MET A 1 6.21 -18.68 13.48
CA MET A 1 5.81 -20.10 13.29
C MET A 1 6.27 -20.55 11.92
N THR A 2 6.81 -21.75 11.76
CA THR A 2 7.20 -22.28 10.45
C THR A 2 6.63 -23.68 10.26
N CYS A 3 6.03 -23.94 9.11
CA CYS A 3 5.46 -25.24 8.75
C CYS A 3 5.88 -25.65 7.31
N LEU A 4 5.80 -26.94 7.02
CA LEU A 4 5.91 -27.46 5.66
C LEU A 4 4.50 -27.68 5.12
N VAL A 5 4.19 -27.05 3.99
CA VAL A 5 2.93 -27.21 3.26
C VAL A 5 3.24 -27.94 1.96
N ARG A 6 2.47 -28.96 1.58
CA ARG A 6 2.67 -29.71 0.33
C ARG A 6 1.73 -29.19 -0.75
N CYS A 7 2.26 -28.66 -1.85
CA CYS A 7 1.49 -28.32 -3.05
C CYS A 7 2.38 -28.03 -4.27
N PRO A 8 2.55 -28.93 -5.26
CA PRO A 8 2.59 -30.40 -5.13
C PRO A 8 3.83 -30.88 -4.35
N ASP A 9 4.91 -30.12 -4.38
CA ASP A 9 6.13 -30.36 -3.62
C ASP A 9 6.09 -29.70 -2.22
N PRO A 10 6.93 -30.14 -1.27
CA PRO A 10 7.01 -29.52 0.05
C PRO A 10 7.60 -28.10 -0.02
N VAL A 11 6.79 -27.11 0.35
CA VAL A 11 7.20 -25.71 0.50
C VAL A 11 7.25 -25.35 1.98
N LYS A 12 8.35 -24.75 2.42
CA LYS A 12 8.49 -24.23 3.79
C LYS A 12 7.84 -22.86 3.87
N VAL A 13 6.80 -22.74 4.69
CA VAL A 13 6.07 -21.49 4.94
C VAL A 13 6.39 -21.00 6.34
N SER A 14 6.78 -19.72 6.46
CA SER A 14 7.05 -19.08 7.75
C SER A 14 6.12 -17.88 7.95
N PHE A 15 5.46 -17.87 9.10
CA PHE A 15 4.62 -16.79 9.56
C PHE A 15 5.39 -15.96 10.59
N PHE A 16 5.53 -14.68 10.27
CA PHE A 16 6.10 -13.66 11.14
C PHE A 16 4.95 -12.84 11.71
N GLY A 17 4.78 -12.89 13.02
CA GLY A 17 3.81 -12.08 13.77
C GLY A 17 4.53 -11.08 14.66
N ASP A 18 3.76 -10.33 15.44
CA ASP A 18 4.28 -9.35 16.41
C ASP A 18 5.24 -8.31 15.80
N LEU A 19 4.96 -7.91 14.55
CA LEU A 19 5.78 -6.94 13.82
C LEU A 19 5.53 -5.49 14.26
N GLY A 20 4.62 -5.26 15.21
CA GLY A 20 4.26 -3.93 15.69
C GLY A 20 3.68 -3.00 14.61
N LEU A 21 3.20 -3.55 13.50
CA LEU A 21 2.62 -2.76 12.41
C LEU A 21 1.27 -2.19 12.86
N ALA A 22 1.15 -0.86 12.80
CA ALA A 22 -0.14 -0.21 12.99
C ALA A 22 -1.05 -0.49 11.78
N SER A 23 -2.35 -0.43 12.00
CA SER A 23 -3.36 -0.41 10.93
C SER A 23 -4.22 0.84 11.03
N VAL A 24 -4.89 1.14 9.92
CA VAL A 24 -5.90 2.17 9.76
C VAL A 24 -7.29 1.59 9.95
N SER A 25 -7.53 0.36 9.49
CA SER A 25 -8.83 -0.29 9.56
C SER A 25 -8.74 -1.68 10.18
N LEU A 26 -9.89 -2.18 10.66
CA LEU A 26 -10.03 -3.57 11.06
C LEU A 26 -9.74 -4.48 9.87
N PRO A 27 -9.07 -5.63 10.09
CA PRO A 27 -8.86 -6.59 9.04
C PRO A 27 -10.19 -7.18 8.58
N GLN A 28 -10.31 -7.41 7.28
CA GLN A 28 -11.44 -8.11 6.69
C GLN A 28 -11.35 -9.60 7.01
N GLN A 29 -12.46 -10.16 7.49
CA GLN A 29 -12.58 -11.60 7.65
C GLN A 29 -13.17 -12.20 6.38
N ILE A 30 -12.50 -13.21 5.84
CA ILE A 30 -12.99 -13.94 4.68
C ILE A 30 -13.81 -15.14 5.15
N GLU A 31 -14.91 -15.42 4.44
CA GLU A 31 -15.69 -16.63 4.66
C GLU A 31 -14.86 -17.89 4.32
N GLY A 32 -14.86 -18.87 5.22
CA GLY A 32 -14.08 -20.10 5.08
C GLY A 32 -12.91 -20.14 6.06
N PRO A 33 -11.64 -20.23 5.61
CA PRO A 33 -10.51 -20.26 6.53
C PRO A 33 -10.55 -18.94 7.30
N HIS A 34 -10.66 -18.98 8.63
CA HIS A 34 -10.81 -17.82 9.53
C HIS A 34 -9.53 -16.93 9.55
N ILE A 35 -9.13 -16.47 8.37
CA ILE A 35 -7.95 -15.69 8.07
C ILE A 35 -8.41 -14.24 7.97
N LYS A 36 -7.74 -13.40 8.75
CA LYS A 36 -7.89 -11.96 8.74
C LYS A 36 -6.97 -11.39 7.67
N ILE A 37 -7.51 -10.67 6.70
CA ILE A 37 -6.76 -10.00 5.65
C ILE A 37 -6.76 -8.50 5.91
N ALA A 38 -5.63 -7.84 5.66
CA ALA A 38 -5.54 -6.40 5.77
C ALA A 38 -6.55 -5.71 4.85
N SER A 39 -7.07 -4.55 5.28
CA SER A 39 -7.92 -3.74 4.41
C SER A 39 -7.15 -3.27 3.18
N LEU A 40 -7.86 -2.88 2.10
CA LEU A 40 -7.21 -2.30 0.92
C LEU A 40 -6.44 -1.01 1.26
N VAL A 41 -6.91 -0.24 2.24
CA VAL A 41 -6.25 0.98 2.73
C VAL A 41 -4.92 0.64 3.40
N ASP A 42 -4.88 -0.40 4.24
CA ASP A 42 -3.65 -0.87 4.90
C ASP A 42 -2.66 -1.51 3.92
N LEU A 43 -3.18 -2.24 2.93
CA LEU A 43 -2.36 -2.77 1.83
C LEU A 43 -1.74 -1.60 1.04
N GLY A 44 -2.54 -0.57 0.76
CA GLY A 44 -2.11 0.67 0.14
C GLY A 44 -1.01 1.39 0.91
N ALA A 45 -1.19 1.56 2.22
CA ALA A 45 -0.18 2.14 3.12
C ALA A 45 1.17 1.42 3.00
N THR A 46 1.13 0.09 2.96
CA THR A 46 2.33 -0.75 2.78
C THR A 46 2.99 -0.49 1.43
N LYS A 47 2.20 -0.41 0.35
CA LYS A 47 2.72 -0.20 -1.01
C LYS A 47 3.38 1.17 -1.18
N VAL A 48 2.72 2.23 -0.72
CA VAL A 48 3.31 3.59 -0.79
C VAL A 48 4.55 3.73 0.10
N ALA A 49 4.65 2.98 1.20
CA ALA A 49 5.84 2.97 2.04
C ALA A 49 7.01 2.19 1.41
N VAL A 50 6.72 1.08 0.72
CA VAL A 50 7.76 0.25 0.08
C VAL A 50 8.43 0.99 -1.07
N ILE A 51 7.67 1.69 -1.92
CA ILE A 51 8.25 2.41 -3.07
C ILE A 51 9.22 3.53 -2.67
N GLN A 52 9.16 4.04 -1.44
CA GLN A 52 10.14 4.99 -0.91
C GLN A 52 11.52 4.35 -0.66
N LYS A 53 11.53 3.04 -0.40
CA LYS A 53 12.74 2.27 -0.06
C LYS A 53 13.28 1.49 -1.25
N ARG A 54 12.38 0.95 -2.07
CA ARG A 54 12.71 0.18 -3.28
C ARG A 54 11.60 0.34 -4.29
N ALA A 55 11.97 0.87 -5.46
CA ALA A 55 11.09 0.88 -6.61
C ALA A 55 11.17 -0.48 -7.32
N SER A 56 10.09 -1.26 -7.28
CA SER A 56 9.98 -2.50 -8.04
C SER A 56 8.70 -2.50 -8.87
N LEU A 57 8.74 -3.08 -10.06
CA LEU A 57 7.64 -3.07 -11.03
C LEU A 57 6.30 -3.47 -10.40
N LYS A 58 6.30 -4.55 -9.62
CA LYS A 58 5.09 -5.08 -8.97
C LYS A 58 4.44 -4.08 -8.01
N ASP A 59 5.23 -3.28 -7.29
CA ASP A 59 4.69 -2.35 -6.30
C ASP A 59 3.96 -1.18 -7.00
N TYR A 60 4.40 -0.80 -8.21
CA TYR A 60 3.72 0.22 -9.02
C TYR A 60 2.45 -0.34 -9.67
N LEU A 61 2.47 -1.60 -10.13
CA LEU A 61 1.28 -2.30 -10.62
C LEU A 61 0.22 -2.42 -9.53
N ASP A 62 0.62 -2.78 -8.32
CA ASP A 62 -0.29 -2.90 -7.18
C ASP A 62 -0.90 -1.54 -6.79
N ILE A 63 -0.12 -0.45 -6.81
CA ILE A 63 -0.64 0.90 -6.57
C ILE A 63 -1.65 1.28 -7.67
N ASP A 64 -1.33 1.07 -8.93
CA ASP A 64 -2.26 1.33 -10.04
C ASP A 64 -3.55 0.50 -9.93
N ALA A 65 -3.46 -0.76 -9.52
CA ALA A 65 -4.62 -1.61 -9.27
C ALA A 65 -5.46 -1.10 -8.10
N LEU A 66 -4.84 -0.67 -6.99
CA LEU A 66 -5.56 -0.08 -5.86
C LEU A 66 -6.30 1.22 -6.25
N LEU A 67 -5.71 2.03 -7.13
CA LEU A 67 -6.33 3.26 -7.61
C LEU A 67 -7.49 3.00 -8.58
N ASN A 68 -7.34 2.05 -9.52
CA ASN A 68 -8.33 1.82 -10.58
C ASN A 68 -9.39 0.78 -10.24
N GLN A 69 -9.02 -0.30 -9.54
CA GLN A 69 -9.91 -1.42 -9.20
C GLN A 69 -10.31 -1.40 -7.72
N GLY A 70 -9.40 -0.96 -6.85
CA GLY A 70 -9.69 -0.79 -5.43
C GLY A 70 -10.49 0.46 -5.11
N GLU A 71 -10.74 1.32 -6.11
CA GLU A 71 -11.48 2.58 -5.99
C GLU A 71 -10.93 3.53 -4.91
N LEU A 72 -9.61 3.43 -4.63
CA LEU A 72 -8.92 4.30 -3.70
C LEU A 72 -8.35 5.52 -4.42
N ASP A 73 -8.23 6.64 -3.70
CA ASP A 73 -7.49 7.80 -4.17
C ASP A 73 -6.07 7.85 -3.58
N LEU A 74 -5.15 8.48 -4.30
CA LEU A 74 -3.74 8.53 -3.90
C LEU A 74 -3.55 9.29 -2.59
N GLU A 75 -4.41 10.28 -2.30
CA GLU A 75 -4.39 10.98 -1.01
C GLU A 75 -4.70 10.04 0.16
N THR A 76 -5.63 9.11 -0.01
CA THR A 76 -5.99 8.09 0.98
C THR A 76 -4.81 7.14 1.23
N LEU A 77 -4.13 6.68 0.17
CA LEU A 77 -2.96 5.80 0.33
C LEU A 77 -1.83 6.49 1.11
N ILE A 78 -1.56 7.77 0.82
CA ILE A 78 -0.52 8.57 1.48
C ILE A 78 -0.88 8.90 2.93
N ALA A 79 -2.13 9.25 3.19
CA ALA A 79 -2.64 9.46 4.54
C ALA A 79 -2.53 8.18 5.38
N ALA A 80 -2.92 7.05 4.80
CA ALA A 80 -2.80 5.74 5.44
C ALA A 80 -1.34 5.37 5.73
N GLY A 81 -0.42 5.58 4.76
CA GLY A 81 1.02 5.41 4.96
C GLY A 81 1.56 6.22 6.15
N SER A 82 1.10 7.47 6.27
CA SER A 82 1.47 8.36 7.38
C SER A 82 0.97 7.85 8.74
N ILE A 83 -0.20 7.22 8.79
CA ILE A 83 -0.76 6.63 10.03
C ILE A 83 -0.04 5.33 10.40
N VAL A 84 0.20 4.45 9.43
CA VAL A 84 0.78 3.11 9.67
C VAL A 84 2.25 3.18 10.08
N TYR A 85 3.03 4.05 9.43
CA TYR A 85 4.48 4.11 9.60
C TYR A 85 4.97 5.36 10.36
N GLY A 86 4.07 6.30 10.66
CA GLY A 86 4.39 7.50 11.44
C GLY A 86 5.59 8.26 10.88
N THR A 87 6.58 8.51 11.73
CA THR A 87 7.81 9.25 11.38
C THR A 87 8.70 8.55 10.35
N GLN A 88 8.49 7.25 10.09
CA GLN A 88 9.24 6.50 9.08
C GLN A 88 8.72 6.71 7.65
N PHE A 89 7.60 7.42 7.49
CA PHE A 89 6.97 7.67 6.20
C PHE A 89 7.06 9.14 5.82
N ASN A 90 7.52 9.40 4.59
CA ASN A 90 7.59 10.76 4.05
C ASN A 90 6.75 10.86 2.75
N PRO A 91 5.62 11.58 2.76
CA PRO A 91 4.79 11.78 1.57
C PRO A 91 5.56 12.28 0.34
N GLN A 92 6.56 13.14 0.53
CA GLN A 92 7.36 13.71 -0.56
C GLN A 92 8.19 12.65 -1.29
N LEU A 93 8.66 11.62 -0.57
CA LEU A 93 9.37 10.49 -1.19
C LEU A 93 8.43 9.65 -2.05
N THR A 94 7.15 9.56 -1.69
CA THR A 94 6.13 8.89 -2.51
C THR A 94 5.93 9.64 -3.83
N PHE A 95 5.81 10.98 -3.78
CA PHE A 95 5.67 11.81 -4.99
C PHE A 95 6.89 11.67 -5.92
N LYS A 96 8.09 11.69 -5.35
CA LYS A 96 9.33 11.49 -6.10
C LYS A 96 9.38 10.12 -6.77
N ALA A 97 9.01 9.06 -6.04
CA ALA A 97 8.99 7.70 -6.58
C ALA A 97 7.99 7.57 -7.74
N LEU A 98 6.81 8.17 -7.62
CA LEU A 98 5.74 8.12 -8.64
C LEU A 98 5.99 9.03 -9.86
N THR A 99 7.10 9.77 -9.91
CA THR A 99 7.51 10.59 -11.07
C THR A 99 8.80 10.10 -11.73
N TYR A 100 9.45 9.08 -11.18
CA TYR A 100 10.72 8.55 -11.66
C TYR A 100 10.63 7.04 -11.91
N PHE A 101 10.49 6.65 -13.18
CA PHE A 101 10.29 5.25 -13.60
C PHE A 101 11.55 4.60 -14.20
N LYS A 102 12.74 5.07 -13.82
CA LYS A 102 14.01 4.54 -14.35
C LYS A 102 14.69 3.65 -13.32
N GLY A 103 15.34 2.59 -13.80
CA GLY A 103 16.16 1.69 -13.00
C GLY A 103 15.49 0.37 -12.63
N GLY A 104 16.28 -0.69 -12.65
CA GLY A 104 15.84 -2.05 -12.29
C GLY A 104 14.78 -2.58 -13.25
N ASP A 105 13.79 -3.29 -12.70
CA ASP A 105 12.66 -3.84 -13.44
C ASP A 105 11.60 -2.77 -13.83
N LEU A 106 11.70 -1.56 -13.27
CA LEU A 106 10.74 -0.48 -13.50
C LEU A 106 10.80 0.07 -14.93
N GLU A 107 11.90 -0.16 -15.65
CA GLU A 107 12.02 0.17 -17.08
C GLU A 107 10.98 -0.59 -17.93
N SER A 108 10.49 -1.73 -17.43
CA SER A 108 9.44 -2.52 -18.07
C SER A 108 8.01 -2.08 -17.68
N LEU A 109 7.86 -1.01 -16.88
CA LEU A 109 6.53 -0.52 -16.48
C LEU A 109 5.80 0.06 -17.70
N PRO A 110 4.61 -0.46 -18.06
CA PRO A 110 3.89 0.03 -19.24
C PRO A 110 3.61 1.53 -19.19
N LEU A 111 3.79 2.21 -20.32
CA LEU A 111 3.63 3.67 -20.44
C LEU A 111 2.24 4.14 -19.99
N GLU A 112 1.19 3.35 -20.24
CA GLU A 112 -0.16 3.70 -19.82
C GLU A 112 -0.32 3.73 -18.29
N ILE A 113 0.38 2.84 -17.56
CA ILE A 113 0.40 2.87 -16.10
C ILE A 113 1.20 4.08 -15.61
N GLN A 114 2.36 4.36 -16.20
CA GLN A 114 3.14 5.56 -15.87
C GLN A 114 2.30 6.83 -16.01
N LYS A 115 1.54 6.97 -17.11
CA LYS A 115 0.62 8.09 -17.34
C LYS A 115 -0.47 8.16 -16.26
N ARG A 116 -1.13 7.05 -15.93
CA ARG A 116 -2.17 7.02 -14.88
C ARG A 116 -1.64 7.44 -13.51
N LEU A 117 -0.46 6.96 -13.13
CA LEU A 117 0.18 7.33 -11.87
C LEU A 117 0.55 8.83 -11.85
N ILE A 118 1.13 9.35 -12.93
CA ILE A 118 1.42 10.79 -13.07
C ILE A 118 0.12 11.62 -13.01
N MET A 119 -0.94 11.20 -13.68
CA MET A 119 -2.23 11.91 -13.65
C MET A 119 -2.83 11.91 -12.25
N SER A 120 -2.74 10.79 -11.53
CA SER A 120 -3.20 10.69 -10.14
C SER A 120 -2.46 11.68 -9.24
N LEU A 121 -1.14 11.82 -9.42
CA LEU A 121 -0.34 12.83 -8.72
C LEU A 121 -0.74 14.27 -9.05
N LYS A 122 -1.00 14.58 -10.33
CA LYS A 122 -1.38 15.95 -10.75
C LYS A 122 -2.69 16.42 -10.12
N ASN A 123 -3.56 15.49 -9.75
CA ASN A 123 -4.85 15.76 -9.12
C ASN A 123 -4.77 15.85 -7.59
N ILE A 124 -3.60 15.59 -6.99
CA ILE A 124 -3.42 15.67 -5.54
C ILE A 124 -3.65 17.09 -5.05
N LYS A 125 -4.39 17.18 -3.94
CA LYS A 125 -4.51 18.39 -3.14
C LYS A 125 -4.01 18.11 -1.73
N GLU A 126 -3.06 18.91 -1.25
CA GLU A 126 -2.50 18.76 0.10
C GLU A 126 -3.59 18.81 1.19
N GLU A 127 -4.54 19.73 1.04
CA GLU A 127 -5.73 19.84 1.90
C GLU A 127 -6.53 18.53 1.96
N LYS A 128 -6.64 17.80 0.84
CA LYS A 128 -7.35 16.53 0.78
C LYS A 128 -6.57 15.42 1.50
N ILE A 129 -5.24 15.41 1.43
CA ILE A 129 -4.40 14.48 2.21
C ILE A 129 -4.63 14.70 3.70
N GLN A 130 -4.60 15.96 4.17
CA GLN A 130 -4.86 16.29 5.57
C GLN A 130 -6.27 15.88 6.01
N LYS A 131 -7.27 16.15 5.16
CA LYS A 131 -8.65 15.70 5.40
C LYS A 131 -8.74 14.18 5.54
N ARG A 132 -8.16 13.42 4.60
CA ARG A 132 -8.12 11.95 4.66
C ARG A 132 -7.42 11.45 5.92
N LEU A 133 -6.32 12.08 6.33
CA LEU A 133 -5.61 11.71 7.56
C LEU A 133 -6.51 11.83 8.79
N LEU A 134 -7.25 12.93 8.91
CA LEU A 134 -8.19 13.14 10.01
C LEU A 134 -9.37 12.15 9.99
N GLU A 135 -9.92 11.88 8.80
CA GLU A 135 -11.00 10.89 8.60
C GLU A 135 -10.55 9.49 9.04
N LEU A 136 -9.38 9.05 8.56
CA LEU A 136 -8.81 7.73 8.85
C LEU A 136 -8.41 7.59 10.34
N GLN A 137 -7.91 8.65 10.98
CA GLN A 137 -7.63 8.66 12.41
C GLN A 137 -8.91 8.53 13.26
N HIS A 138 -9.99 9.23 12.88
CA HIS A 138 -11.28 9.07 13.57
C HIS A 138 -11.83 7.66 13.41
N GLN A 139 -11.76 7.08 12.20
CA GLN A 139 -12.19 5.70 11.96
C GLN A 139 -11.43 4.72 12.86
N LYS A 140 -10.11 4.89 12.99
CA LYS A 140 -9.29 4.06 13.85
C LYS A 140 -9.63 4.18 15.34
N ASN A 141 -9.96 5.38 15.83
CA ASN A 141 -10.28 5.61 17.25
C ASN A 141 -11.66 5.07 17.67
N HIS A 142 -12.55 4.80 16.71
CA HIS A 142 -13.88 4.25 16.94
C HIS A 142 -13.97 2.74 16.64
N GLN A 143 -12.84 2.09 16.36
CA GLN A 143 -12.70 0.64 16.16
C GLN A 143 -12.08 -0.03 17.38
#